data_AF-A0A3B9I8B9-F1
#
_entry.id   AF-A0A3B9I8B9-F1
#
_cell.length_a   1.000
_cell.length_b   1.000
_cell.length_c   1.000
_cell.angle_alpha   90.00
_cell.angle_beta   90.00
_cell.angle_gamma   90.00
#
_symmetry.space_group_name_H-M   'P 1'
#
loop_
_entity.id
_entity.type
_entity.pdbx_description
1 polymer ?
#
loop_
_entity_poly.entity_id
_entity_poly.type
_entity_poly.pdbx_seq_one_letter_code
_entity_poly.pdbx_strand_id
1 'polypeptide(L)'
;NTDSNGAVQVADTIVAAINDGQIIHEGSPISGYLTLSIGCATMIPQADSSPSQLIEKSDLCLLMAKKSGRNGVHATNDSIVINHSSSD
;
A
#
# COMPACT_ATOMS: atom_id res chain seq x y z
N ASN A 1 1.49 -1.63 -18.27
CA ASN A 1 0.24 -1.35 -17.55
C ASN A 1 0.18 -2.35 -16.40
N THR A 2 0.02 -1.88 -15.17
CA THR A 2 0.05 -2.72 -13.96
C THR A 2 -1.28 -2.54 -13.24
N ASP A 3 -1.99 -3.63 -13.02
CA ASP A 3 -3.25 -3.65 -12.27
C ASP A 3 -2.99 -3.86 -10.76
N SER A 4 -4.05 -3.83 -9.95
CA SER A 4 -3.93 -3.98 -8.49
C SER A 4 -3.21 -5.28 -8.11
N ASN A 5 -3.50 -6.39 -8.81
CA ASN A 5 -2.85 -7.68 -8.57
C ASN A 5 -1.34 -7.63 -8.87
N GLY A 6 -0.95 -7.06 -10.02
CA GLY A 6 0.47 -6.89 -10.35
C GLY A 6 1.19 -5.97 -9.37
N ALA A 7 0.52 -4.92 -8.88
CA ALA A 7 1.09 -4.04 -7.86
C ALA A 7 1.32 -4.78 -6.53
N VAL A 8 0.35 -5.59 -6.09
CA VAL A 8 0.47 -6.42 -4.88
C VAL A 8 1.60 -7.45 -5.03
N GLN A 9 1.70 -8.14 -6.16
CA GLN A 9 2.76 -9.12 -6.40
C GLN A 9 4.17 -8.52 -6.27
N VAL A 10 4.37 -7.31 -6.82
CA VAL A 10 5.64 -6.60 -6.68
C VAL A 10 5.89 -6.20 -5.23
N ALA A 11 4.88 -5.69 -4.53
CA ALA A 11 5.00 -5.29 -3.13
C ALA A 11 5.31 -6.49 -2.21
N ASP A 12 4.63 -7.62 -2.39
CA ASP A 12 4.87 -8.85 -1.64
C ASP A 12 6.30 -9.38 -1.89
N THR A 13 6.78 -9.30 -3.13
CA THR A 13 8.16 -9.67 -3.48
C THR A 13 9.17 -8.81 -2.71
N ILE A 14 8.92 -7.50 -2.58
CA ILE A 14 9.78 -6.58 -1.83
C ILE A 14 9.76 -6.93 -0.33
N VAL A 15 8.58 -7.18 0.24
CA VAL A 15 8.46 -7.56 1.67
C VAL A 15 9.19 -8.88 1.93
N ALA A 16 9.02 -9.88 1.06
CA ALA A 16 9.71 -11.17 1.17
C ALA A 16 11.23 -10.98 1.12
N ALA A 17 11.75 -10.23 0.15
CA ALA A 17 13.19 -9.99 0.01
C ALA A 17 13.81 -9.32 1.25
N ILE A 18 13.10 -8.37 1.89
CA ILE A 18 13.58 -7.74 3.13
C ILE A 18 13.54 -8.70 4.31
N ASN A 19 12.47 -9.49 4.42
CA ASN A 19 12.34 -10.48 5.48
C ASN A 19 13.42 -11.58 5.38
N ASP A 20 13.68 -12.06 4.15
CA ASP A 20 14.71 -13.05 3.86
C ASP A 20 16.13 -12.52 4.10
N GLY A 21 16.32 -11.20 3.95
CA GLY A 21 17.58 -10.53 4.26
C GLY A 21 17.95 -10.56 5.74
N GLN A 22 16.99 -10.85 6.64
CA GLN A 22 17.20 -10.96 8.09
C GLN A 22 18.07 -9.85 8.69
N ILE A 23 17.82 -8.62 8.25
CA ILE A 23 18.59 -7.45 8.69
C ILE A 23 18.21 -7.19 10.16
N ILE A 24 19.16 -7.36 11.07
CA ILE A 24 18.93 -7.22 12.51
C ILE A 24 18.42 -5.80 12.83
N HIS A 25 17.34 -5.73 13.61
CA HIS A 25 16.77 -4.49 14.11
C HIS A 25 16.36 -4.66 15.58
N GLU A 26 17.35 -4.71 16.49
CA GLU A 26 17.15 -5.03 17.91
C GLU A 26 16.23 -4.06 18.66
N GLY A 27 16.11 -2.81 18.18
CA GLY A 27 15.24 -1.80 18.78
C GLY A 27 13.78 -1.85 18.35
N SER A 28 13.40 -2.79 17.47
CA SER A 28 12.04 -2.87 16.94
C SER A 28 11.10 -3.57 17.91
N PRO A 29 9.94 -2.96 18.23
CA PRO A 29 8.92 -3.60 19.06
C PRO A 29 8.11 -4.67 18.31
N ILE A 30 8.37 -4.89 17.02
CA ILE A 30 7.55 -5.73 16.14
C ILE A 30 8.24 -7.06 15.81
N SER A 31 9.54 -7.03 15.55
CA SER A 31 10.36 -8.17 15.15
C SER A 31 11.82 -7.85 15.45
N GLY A 32 12.64 -8.86 15.73
CA GLY A 32 14.10 -8.69 15.85
C GLY A 32 14.80 -8.34 14.52
N TYR A 33 14.06 -8.33 13.42
CA TYR A 33 14.53 -7.99 12.09
C TYR A 33 13.76 -6.81 11.48
N LEU A 34 14.39 -6.13 10.54
CA LEU A 34 13.78 -5.09 9.73
C LEU A 34 12.62 -5.67 8.91
N THR A 35 11.50 -4.96 8.89
CA THR A 35 10.30 -5.32 8.12
C THR A 35 9.77 -4.08 7.40
N LEU A 36 8.93 -4.28 6.38
CA LEU A 36 8.29 -3.20 5.64
C LEU A 36 6.76 -3.29 5.71
N SER A 37 6.10 -2.13 5.66
CA SER A 37 4.67 -2.05 5.39
C SER A 37 4.48 -1.24 4.12
N ILE A 38 3.69 -1.76 3.17
CA ILE A 38 3.50 -1.16 1.85
C ILE A 38 2.00 -0.96 1.60
N GLY A 39 1.65 0.25 1.15
CA GLY A 39 0.32 0.56 0.63
C GLY A 39 0.37 0.62 -0.89
N CYS A 40 -0.54 -0.07 -1.56
CA CYS A 40 -0.66 -0.07 -3.01
C CYS A 40 -2.01 0.53 -3.46
N ALA A 41 -1.98 1.37 -4.49
CA ALA A 41 -3.17 1.86 -5.14
C ALA A 41 -2.99 1.84 -6.66
N THR A 42 -4.06 1.51 -7.36
CA THR A 42 -4.16 1.55 -8.82
C THR A 42 -5.37 2.39 -9.22
N MET A 43 -5.33 2.96 -10.43
CA MET A 43 -6.40 3.82 -10.93
C MET A 43 -6.35 3.89 -12.44
N ILE A 44 -7.52 3.80 -13.07
CA ILE A 44 -7.71 4.21 -14.45
C ILE A 44 -8.12 5.68 -14.42
N PRO A 45 -7.30 6.61 -14.95
CA PRO A 45 -7.61 8.04 -14.87
C PRO A 45 -8.91 8.37 -15.61
N GLN A 46 -9.79 9.11 -14.94
CA GLN A 46 -10.99 9.74 -15.48
C GLN A 46 -10.77 11.25 -15.63
N ALA A 47 -11.71 11.95 -16.27
CA ALA A 47 -11.61 13.39 -16.52
C ALA A 47 -11.45 14.24 -15.25
N ASP A 48 -11.97 13.76 -14.12
CA ASP A 48 -11.91 14.38 -12.79
C ASP A 48 -10.83 13.77 -11.88
N SER A 49 -10.07 12.78 -12.38
CA SER A 49 -9.01 12.14 -11.61
C SER A 49 -7.78 13.04 -11.51
N SER A 50 -7.20 13.10 -10.32
CA SER A 50 -5.91 13.75 -10.08
C SER A 50 -4.87 12.75 -9.59
N PRO A 51 -3.58 12.95 -9.90
CA PRO A 51 -2.50 12.13 -9.33
C PRO A 51 -2.51 12.13 -7.79
N SER A 52 -2.94 13.23 -7.16
CA SER A 52 -3.04 13.34 -5.70
C SER A 52 -3.99 12.32 -5.09
N GLN A 53 -5.12 12.01 -5.76
CA GLN A 53 -6.05 10.98 -5.29
C GLN A 53 -5.42 9.58 -5.28
N LEU A 54 -4.53 9.28 -6.23
CA LEU A 54 -3.82 8.01 -6.26
C LEU A 54 -2.82 7.91 -5.09
N ILE A 55 -2.11 9.01 -4.80
CA ILE A 55 -1.18 9.08 -3.67
C ILE A 55 -1.95 8.94 -2.35
N GLU A 56 -3.05 9.68 -2.18
CA GLU A 56 -3.88 9.61 -0.98
C GLU A 56 -4.40 8.18 -0.73
N LYS A 57 -4.87 7.49 -1.77
CA LYS A 57 -5.27 6.08 -1.67
C LYS A 57 -4.11 5.18 -1.24
N SER A 58 -2.92 5.39 -1.81
CA SER A 58 -1.73 4.63 -1.45
C SER A 58 -1.35 4.85 0.03
N ASP A 59 -1.44 6.09 0.52
CA ASP A 59 -1.18 6.44 1.91
C ASP A 59 -2.21 5.83 2.86
N LEU A 60 -3.49 5.82 2.49
CA LEU A 60 -4.54 5.14 3.26
C LEU A 60 -4.24 3.65 3.36
N CYS A 61 -3.86 2.99 2.27
CA CYS A 61 -3.45 1.59 2.31
C CYS A 61 -2.21 1.36 3.18
N LEU A 62 -1.23 2.26 3.11
CA LEU A 62 -0.03 2.18 3.95
C LEU A 62 -0.38 2.29 5.45
N LEU A 63 -1.32 3.18 5.79
CA LEU A 63 -1.83 3.29 7.15
C LEU A 63 -2.56 2.00 7.57
N MET A 64 -3.36 1.39 6.69
CA MET A 64 -4.02 0.11 6.97
C MET A 64 -3.02 -1.01 7.20
N ALA A 65 -1.98 -1.14 6.36
CA ALA A 65 -0.90 -2.12 6.56
C ALA A 65 -0.21 -1.94 7.92
N LYS A 66 0.02 -0.70 8.34
CA LYS A 66 0.59 -0.40 9.67
C LYS A 66 -0.35 -0.76 10.81
N LYS A 67 -1.66 -0.57 10.64
CA LYS A 67 -2.69 -0.87 11.65
C LYS A 67 -2.98 -2.37 11.75
N SER A 68 -2.83 -3.13 10.67
CA SER A 68 -3.07 -4.59 10.63
C SER A 68 -1.91 -5.43 11.20
N GLY A 69 -1.02 -4.82 11.99
CA GLY A 69 0.13 -5.51 12.58
C GLY A 69 1.49 -5.20 11.93
N ARG A 70 1.53 -4.33 10.91
CA ARG A 70 2.75 -4.02 10.12
C ARG A 70 3.25 -5.25 9.35
N ASN A 71 4.48 -5.21 8.85
CA ASN A 71 5.13 -6.28 8.08
C ASN A 71 4.21 -6.92 7.01
N GLY A 72 3.76 -6.13 6.05
CA GLY A 72 2.78 -6.61 5.08
C GLY A 72 2.32 -5.57 4.08
N VAL A 73 1.50 -6.02 3.14
CA VAL A 73 0.97 -5.24 2.04
C VAL A 73 -0.53 -5.03 2.24
N HIS A 74 -1.01 -3.83 1.93
CA HIS A 74 -2.43 -3.57 1.76
C HIS A 74 -2.65 -2.85 0.43
N ALA A 75 -3.70 -3.24 -0.29
CA ALA A 75 -4.03 -2.62 -1.56
C ALA A 75 -5.51 -2.23 -1.60
N THR A 76 -5.83 -1.19 -2.36
CA THR A 76 -7.22 -0.92 -2.70
C THR A 76 -7.72 -2.01 -3.65
N ASN A 77 -8.81 -2.69 -3.32
CA ASN A 77 -9.53 -3.47 -4.33
C ASN A 77 -10.11 -2.50 -5.36
N ASP A 78 -9.73 -2.66 -6.62
CA ASP A 78 -10.13 -1.74 -7.70
C ASP A 78 -11.66 -1.71 -7.87
N SER A 79 -12.22 -0.50 -7.72
CA SER A 79 -13.52 0.04 -8.20
C SER A 79 -14.23 0.89 -7.13
N ILE A 80 -13.58 1.91 -6.58
CA ILE A 80 -14.30 3.02 -5.94
C ILE A 80 -14.30 4.17 -6.93
N VAL A 81 -15.41 4.28 -7.68
CA VAL A 81 -15.81 5.50 -8.36
C VAL A 81 -16.10 6.51 -7.25
N ILE A 82 -15.20 7.46 -7.03
CA ILE A 82 -15.47 8.54 -6.08
C ILE A 82 -16.37 9.52 -6.80
N ASN A 83 -17.69 9.33 -6.68
CA ASN A 83 -18.62 10.43 -6.94
C ASN A 83 -18.31 11.49 -5.89
N HIS A 84 -17.69 12.59 -6.32
CA HIS A 84 -17.60 13.79 -5.51
C HIS A 84 -19.03 14.31 -5.32
N SER A 85 -19.71 13.87 -4.28
CA SER A 85 -20.87 14.60 -3.76
C SER A 85 -20.32 15.88 -3.16
N SER A 86 -20.21 16.92 -3.99
CA SER A 86 -20.25 18.29 -3.53
C SER A 86 -21.45 18.42 -2.59
N SER A 87 -21.18 18.61 -1.30
CA SER A 87 -22.16 19.09 -0.35
C SER A 87 -21.64 20.44 0.13
N ASP A 88 -22.31 21.48 -0.37
CA ASP A 88 -22.41 22.88 0.09
C ASP A 88 -21.13 23.64 0.50
#